data_AF-A0A7C6DAV8-F1
#
_entry.id   AF-A0A7C6DAV8-F1
#
_cell.length_a   1.000
_cell.length_b   1.000
_cell.length_c   1.000
_cell.angle_alpha   90.00
_cell.angle_beta   90.00
_cell.angle_gamma   90.00
#
_symmetry.space_group_name_H-M   'P 1'
#
loop_
_entity.id
_entity.type
_entity.pdbx_description
1 polymer ?
#
loop_
_entity_poly.entity_id
_entity_poly.type
_entity_poly.pdbx_seq_one_letter_code
_entity_poly.pdbx_strand_id
1 'polypeptide(L)' 'MSKIFIIMGKSASGKDTIYKRLLEHKELNLKTVIMYTTRPIRVSETDGIEYYFVDEEM' A
#
# COMPACT_ATOMS: atom_id res chain seq x y z
N MET A 1 21.11 -6.70 -5.07
CA MET A 1 20.07 -7.31 -4.21
C MET A 1 18.91 -6.34 -4.09
N SER A 2 17.70 -6.80 -4.40
CA SER A 2 16.48 -6.02 -4.16
C SER A 2 16.20 -5.96 -2.66
N LYS A 3 15.78 -4.80 -2.16
CA LYS A 3 15.41 -4.60 -0.75
C LYS A 3 13.91 -4.32 -0.68
N ILE A 4 13.26 -4.90 0.32
CA ILE A 4 11.87 -4.57 0.66
C ILE A 4 11.91 -3.59 1.82
N PHE A 5 11.15 -2.50 1.70
CA PHE A 5 11.01 -1.49 2.73
C PHE A 5 9.61 -1.61 3.34
N ILE A 6 9.53 -1.67 4.67
CA ILE A 6 8.27 -1.84 5.39
C ILE A 6 8.12 -0.64 6.33
N ILE A 7 6.99 0.06 6.23
CA ILE A 7 6.65 1.17 7.13
C ILE A 7 5.69 0.63 8.20
N MET A 8 6.12 0.64 9.46
CA MET A 8 5.34 0.15 10.60
C MET A 8 5.08 1.26 11.62
N GLY A 9 4.01 1.12 12.40
CA GLY A 9 3.62 2.10 13.41
C GLY A 9 2.14 2.01 13.77
N LYS A 10 1.77 2.57 14.93
CA LYS A 10 0.40 2.54 15.46
C LYS A 10 -0.61 3.18 14.48
N SER A 11 -1.88 2.80 14.56
CA SER A 11 -2.92 3.47 13.77
C SER A 11 -2.89 5.00 13.98
N ALA A 12 -3.19 5.76 12.92
CA ALA A 12 -3.13 7.22 12.87
C ALA A 12 -1.75 7.87 13.12
N SER A 13 -0.64 7.11 13.05
CA SER A 13 0.73 7.66 13.21
C SER A 13 1.31 8.35 11.97
N GLY A 14 0.52 8.58 10.91
CA GLY A 14 0.99 9.26 9.69
C GLY A 14 1.78 8.39 8.69
N LYS A 15 1.72 7.06 8.81
CA LYS A 15 2.42 6.12 7.89
C LYS A 15 2.08 6.36 6.43
N ASP A 16 0.80 6.56 6.13
CA ASP A 16 0.32 6.74 4.75
C ASP A 16 0.84 8.05 4.15
N THR A 17 1.00 9.10 4.97
CA THR A 17 1.62 10.36 4.56
C THR A 17 3.09 10.17 4.19
N ILE A 18 3.85 9.43 5.02
CA ILE A 18 5.26 9.12 4.73
C ILE A 18 5.35 8.25 3.47
N TYR A 19 4.49 7.25 3.34
CA TYR A 19 4.42 6.36 2.18
C TYR A 19 4.22 7.14 0.88
N LYS A 20 3.22 8.03 0.83
CA LYS A 20 2.93 8.86 -0.34
C LYS A 20 4.11 9.76 -0.71
N ARG A 21 4.71 10.43 0.28
CA ARG A 21 5.89 11.28 0.04
C ARG A 21 7.06 10.48 -0.54
N LEU A 22 7.34 9.28 -0.03
CA LEU A 22 8.41 8.44 -0.56
C LEU A 22 8.19 8.07 -2.03
N LEU A 23 6.95 7.85 -2.45
CA LEU A 23 6.62 7.55 -3.86
C LEU A 23 6.76 8.77 -4.78
N GLU A 24 6.68 10.00 -4.25
CA GLU A 24 6.92 11.23 -5.02
C GLU A 24 8.41 11.41 -5.40
N HIS A 25 9.32 10.79 -4.64
CA HIS A 25 10.77 10.81 -4.87
C HIS A 25 11.18 9.79 -5.95
N LYS A 26 11.05 10.18 -7.22
CA LYS A 26 11.35 9.34 -8.40
C LYS A 26 12.78 8.78 -8.42
N GLU A 27 13.74 9.49 -7.82
CA GLU A 27 15.13 9.09 -7.69
C GLU A 27 15.33 7.83 -6.84
N LEU A 28 14.38 7.51 -5.95
CA LEU A 28 14.43 6.30 -5.13
C LEU A 28 14.05 5.04 -5.91
N ASN A 29 13.45 5.19 -7.10
CA ASN A 29 13.01 4.09 -7.98
C ASN A 29 12.23 3.00 -7.21
N LEU A 30 11.36 3.44 -6.29
CA LEU A 30 10.56 2.55 -5.46
C LEU A 30 9.42 1.94 -6.29
N LYS A 31 9.13 0.68 -6.02
CA LYS A 31 7.96 -0.02 -6.54
C LYS A 31 7.03 -0.35 -5.39
N THR A 32 5.77 0.04 -5.54
CA THR A 32 4.70 -0.34 -4.62
C THR A 32 4.40 -1.83 -4.74
N VAL A 33 4.28 -2.50 -3.60
CA VAL A 33 3.73 -3.86 -3.53
C VAL A 33 2.28 -3.74 -3.11
N ILE A 34 1.36 -4.07 -4.03
CA ILE A 34 -0.08 -4.09 -3.75
C ILE A 34 -0.42 -5.46 -3.18
N MET A 35 -1.09 -5.50 -2.03
CA MET A 35 -1.46 -6.74 -1.37
C MET A 35 -2.87 -7.17 -1.76
N TYR A 36 -3.24 -8.40 -1.44
CA TYR A 36 -4.59 -8.93 -1.64
C TYR A 36 -5.38 -8.89 -0.34
N THR A 37 -6.70 -8.69 -0.42
CA THR A 37 -7.59 -8.80 0.74
C THR A 37 -8.98 -9.27 0.32
N THR A 38 -9.61 -10.07 1.18
CA THR A 38 -11.01 -10.50 1.05
C THR A 38 -11.99 -9.54 1.73
N ARG A 39 -11.47 -8.51 2.41
CA ARG A 39 -12.31 -7.49 3.03
C ARG A 39 -13.05 -6.68 1.95
N PRO A 40 -14.32 -6.31 2.13
CA PRO A 40 -14.98 -5.37 1.24
C PRO A 40 -14.26 -4.04 1.11
N ILE A 41 -14.22 -3.49 -0.10
CA ILE A 41 -13.67 -2.17 -0.41
C ILE A 41 -14.46 -1.07 0.32
N ARG A 42 -13.76 -0.07 0.89
CA ARG A 42 -14.39 1.13 1.46
C ARG A 42 -14.59 2.19 0.39
N VAL A 43 -15.52 3.11 0.63
CA VAL A 43 -15.84 4.24 -0.29
C VAL A 43 -14.61 5.08 -0.66
N SER A 44 -13.60 5.14 0.20
CA SER A 44 -12.36 5.90 0.00
C SER A 44 -11.21 5.10 -0.61
N GLU A 45 -11.42 3.82 -0.97
CA GLU A 45 -10.38 2.92 -1.48
C GLU A 45 -10.61 2.64 -2.97
N THR A 46 -9.55 2.29 -3.69
CA THR A 46 -9.61 1.92 -5.11
C THR A 46 -8.91 0.58 -5.32
N ASP A 47 -9.57 -0.32 -6.06
CA ASP A 47 -9.00 -1.62 -6.42
C ASP A 47 -7.72 -1.46 -7.25
N GLY A 48 -6.68 -2.20 -6.89
CA GLY A 48 -5.36 -2.09 -7.48
C GLY A 48 -4.54 -0.87 -7.04
N ILE A 49 -4.99 -0.11 -6.03
CA ILE A 49 -4.19 0.97 -5.42
C ILE A 49 -3.78 0.58 -4.00
N GLU A 50 -4.74 0.45 -3.08
CA GLU A 50 -4.46 0.02 -1.71
C GLU A 50 -4.30 -1.49 -1.60
N TYR A 51 -5.25 -2.21 -2.20
CA TYR A 51 -5.29 -3.67 -2.29
C TYR A 51 -5.88 -4.10 -3.63
N TYR A 52 -5.58 -5.32 -4.04
CA TYR A 52 -6.47 -6.09 -4.89
C TYR A 52 -7.56 -6.69 -4.00
N PHE A 53 -8.80 -6.27 -4.21
CA PHE A 53 -9.95 -6.76 -3.48
C PHE A 53 -10.50 -7.99 -4.20
N VAL A 54 -10.40 -9.14 -3.55
CA VAL A 54 -10.75 -10.45 -4.13
C VAL A 54 -11.80 -11.15 -3.26
N ASP A 55 -12.44 -12.19 -3.78
CA ASP A 55 -13.27 -13.09 -2.98
C ASP A 55 -12.42 -14.19 -2.33
N GLU A 56 -13.04 -15.05 -1.50
CA GLU A 56 -12.35 -16.17 -0.85
C GLU A 56 -12.04 -17.33 -1.83
N GLU A 57 -12.57 -17.30 -3.05
CA GLU A 57 -12.40 -18.35 -4.06
C GLU A 57 -11.21 -18.10 -5.00
N MET A 58 -10.66 -16.87 -5.02
CA MET A 58 -9.45 -16.49 -5.75
C MET A 58 -8.14 -17.02 -5.16
#